data_AF-A0A401NLQ0-F1
#
_entry.id   AF-A0A401NLQ0-F1
#
_cell.length_a   1.000
_cell.length_b   1.000
_cell.length_c   1.000
_cell.angle_alpha   90.00
_cell.angle_beta   90.00
_cell.angle_gamma   90.00
#
_symmetry.space_group_name_H-M   'P 1'
#
loop_
_entity.id
_entity.type
_entity.pdbx_description
1 polymer ?
#
loop_
_entity_poly.entity_id
_entity_poly.type
_entity_poly.pdbx_seq_one_letter_code
_entity_poly.pdbx_strand_id
1 'polypeptide(L)'
;MLLPNITLGCEIRDSCWHSAVALEQSIEFIRDSLISNEEEEGIVRCVDGTTVPFRAKKPIVGVIGPGSSSVAIQVQNLLQLFNIPQIAYSATSMDLSDKTLFKYFVRVVSSDARQARAMVDIVKRYNWTYISAIHTEGILLFVFP
;
A
#
# COMPACT_ATOMS: atom_id res chain seq x y z
N MET A 1 2.82 18.90 -20.11
CA MET A 1 3.49 17.71 -19.53
C MET A 1 3.87 18.06 -18.10
N LEU A 2 3.52 17.23 -17.11
CA LEU A 2 3.62 17.61 -15.69
C LEU A 2 5.08 17.65 -15.17
N LEU A 3 5.98 16.88 -15.78
CA LEU A 3 7.41 16.80 -15.44
C LEU A 3 8.26 16.79 -16.72
N PRO A 4 8.72 17.95 -17.22
CA PRO A 4 9.57 18.01 -18.40
C PRO A 4 10.98 17.50 -18.08
N ASN A 5 11.60 16.75 -18.99
CA ASN A 5 12.97 16.20 -18.89
C ASN A 5 13.22 15.23 -17.72
N ILE A 6 12.17 14.68 -17.09
CA ILE A 6 12.28 13.65 -16.05
C ILE A 6 11.57 12.38 -16.54
N THR A 7 12.27 11.25 -16.48
CA THR A 7 11.67 9.93 -16.76
C THR A 7 11.31 9.25 -15.46
N LEU A 8 10.04 8.87 -15.30
CA LEU A 8 9.57 8.07 -14.17
C LEU A 8 9.65 6.59 -14.52
N GLY A 9 10.45 5.83 -13.76
CA GLY A 9 10.44 4.37 -13.79
C GLY A 9 9.43 3.79 -12.80
N CYS A 10 9.11 2.50 -12.96
CA CYS A 10 8.33 1.76 -11.98
C CYS A 10 8.88 0.34 -11.80
N GLU A 11 8.70 -0.20 -10.60
CA GLU A 11 8.90 -1.61 -10.29
C GLU A 11 7.58 -2.16 -9.74
N ILE A 12 7.03 -3.17 -10.41
CA ILE A 12 5.72 -3.75 -10.07
C ILE A 12 5.97 -5.12 -9.45
N ARG A 13 5.44 -5.31 -8.24
CA ARG A 13 5.53 -6.57 -7.49
C ARG A 13 4.14 -7.04 -7.06
N ASP A 14 3.97 -8.36 -6.97
CA ASP A 14 2.69 -8.94 -6.60
C ASP A 14 2.48 -8.89 -5.07
N SER A 15 1.27 -8.53 -4.66
CA SER A 15 0.87 -8.52 -3.24
C SER A 15 0.05 -9.76 -2.87
N CYS A 16 -0.47 -10.51 -3.84
CA CYS A 16 -1.31 -11.70 -3.68
C CYS A 16 -2.46 -11.57 -2.68
N TRP A 17 -2.91 -10.34 -2.38
CA TRP A 17 -3.88 -10.05 -1.30
C TRP A 17 -3.48 -10.62 0.07
N HIS A 18 -2.20 -10.92 0.30
CA HIS A 18 -1.74 -11.58 1.50
C HIS A 18 -0.57 -10.83 2.15
N SER A 19 -0.68 -10.58 3.46
CA SER A 19 0.27 -9.75 4.22
C SER A 19 1.70 -10.24 4.12
N ALA A 20 1.94 -11.55 4.20
CA ALA A 20 3.29 -12.12 4.15
C ALA A 20 3.97 -11.84 2.80
N VAL A 21 3.26 -12.10 1.69
CA VAL A 21 3.78 -11.87 0.33
C VAL A 21 4.05 -10.39 0.10
N ALA A 22 3.09 -9.52 0.46
CA ALA A 22 3.26 -8.08 0.29
C ALA A 22 4.43 -7.51 1.12
N LEU A 23 4.62 -8.01 2.35
CA LEU A 23 5.76 -7.62 3.20
C LEU A 23 7.09 -8.09 2.61
N GLU A 24 7.17 -9.34 2.15
CA GLU A 24 8.36 -9.86 1.47
C GLU A 24 8.75 -8.98 0.26
N GLN A 25 7.78 -8.64 -0.59
CA GLN A 25 8.03 -7.74 -1.71
C GLN A 25 8.41 -6.32 -1.28
N SER A 26 7.89 -5.84 -0.15
CA SER A 26 8.24 -4.54 0.42
C SER A 26 9.67 -4.51 0.97
N ILE A 27 10.15 -5.62 1.54
CA ILE A 27 11.54 -5.76 1.99
C ILE A 27 12.48 -5.70 0.79
N GLU A 28 12.13 -6.35 -0.32
CA GLU A 28 12.92 -6.29 -1.55
C GLU A 28 13.04 -4.86 -2.11
N PHE A 29 11.96 -4.08 -2.08
CA PHE A 29 12.00 -2.65 -2.43
C PHE A 29 12.98 -1.83 -1.57
N ILE A 30 13.01 -2.11 -0.26
CA ILE A 30 13.89 -1.44 0.68
C ILE A 30 15.33 -1.88 0.47
N ARG A 31 15.57 -3.18 0.28
CA ARG A 31 16.89 -3.75 -0.01
C ARG A 31 17.52 -3.08 -1.23
N ASP A 32 16.76 -3.00 -2.32
CA ASP A 32 17.21 -2.35 -3.56
C ASP A 32 17.53 -0.86 -3.33
N SER A 33 16.78 -0.19 -2.44
CA SER A 33 17.04 1.21 -2.07
C SER A 33 18.28 1.40 -1.20
N LEU A 34 18.58 0.46 -0.30
CA LEU A 34 19.78 0.51 0.55
C LEU A 34 21.06 0.27 -0.27
N ILE A 35 21.06 -0.76 -1.13
CA ILE A 35 22.21 -1.10 -1.99
C ILE A 35 22.55 0.06 -2.93
N SER A 36 21.53 0.77 -3.43
CA SER A 36 21.70 1.93 -4.31
C SER A 36 22.45 3.12 -3.69
N ASN A 37 22.43 3.23 -2.36
CA ASN A 37 23.11 4.32 -1.65
C ASN A 37 24.58 4.00 -1.39
N GLU A 38 25.00 2.73 -1.52
CA GLU A 38 26.34 2.25 -1.17
C GLU A 38 27.22 1.98 -2.40
N GLU A 39 26.65 1.70 -3.57
CA GLU A 39 27.41 1.28 -4.76
C GLU A 39 27.25 2.25 -5.95
N GLU A 40 28.31 3.04 -6.23
CA GLU A 40 28.59 3.55 -7.57
C GLU A 40 28.74 2.37 -8.54
N GLU A 41 28.17 2.49 -9.74
CA GLU A 41 28.19 1.53 -10.86
C GLU A 41 29.32 0.47 -10.78
N GLY A 42 28.97 -0.73 -10.27
CA GLY A 42 29.91 -1.83 -10.08
C GLY A 42 29.92 -2.83 -11.23
N ILE A 43 31.05 -3.52 -11.41
CA ILE A 43 31.17 -4.66 -12.33
C ILE A 43 31.12 -5.94 -11.50
N VAL A 44 30.07 -6.74 -11.68
CA VAL A 44 29.96 -8.06 -11.03
C VAL A 44 30.69 -9.09 -11.90
N ARG A 45 31.64 -9.81 -11.30
CA ARG A 45 32.29 -10.97 -11.93
C ARG A 45 31.51 -12.23 -11.58
N CYS A 46 30.93 -12.85 -12.60
CA CYS A 46 30.30 -14.16 -12.49
C CYS A 46 31.37 -15.26 -12.30
N VAL A 47 30.94 -16.42 -11.80
CA VAL A 47 31.82 -17.61 -11.59
C VAL A 47 32.53 -18.02 -12.88
N ASP A 48 31.90 -17.77 -14.03
CA ASP A 48 32.43 -18.06 -15.36
C ASP A 48 33.41 -16.99 -15.87
N GLY A 49 33.84 -16.05 -15.02
CA GLY A 49 34.79 -14.99 -15.35
C GLY A 49 34.22 -13.83 -16.17
N THR A 50 32.94 -13.92 -16.58
CA THR A 50 32.22 -12.86 -17.28
C THR A 50 31.93 -11.68 -16.35
N THR A 51 32.21 -10.48 -16.84
CA THR A 51 31.89 -9.22 -16.17
C THR A 51 30.56 -8.70 -16.69
N VAL A 52 29.55 -8.64 -15.83
CA VAL A 52 28.28 -7.98 -16.16
C VAL A 52 28.22 -6.62 -15.49
N PRO A 53 27.80 -5.56 -16.19
CA PRO A 53 27.54 -4.27 -15.57
C PRO A 53 26.37 -4.44 -14.59
N PHE A 54 26.64 -4.30 -13.30
CA PHE A 54 25.61 -4.30 -12.28
C PHE A 54 25.08 -2.88 -12.18
N ARG A 55 23.92 -2.65 -12.79
CA ARG A 55 23.17 -1.42 -12.54
C ARG A 55 22.54 -1.54 -11.17
N ALA A 56 23.10 -0.84 -10.20
CA ALA A 56 22.43 -0.58 -8.93
C ALA A 56 21.02 -0.06 -9.25
N LYS A 57 20.01 -0.76 -8.73
CA LYS A 57 18.62 -0.31 -8.86
C LYS A 57 18.48 1.03 -8.15
N LYS A 58 17.66 1.93 -8.69
CA LYS A 58 17.44 3.23 -8.05
C LYS A 58 16.55 3.07 -6.82
N PRO A 59 16.71 3.92 -5.78
CA PRO A 59 15.87 3.84 -4.60
C PRO A 59 14.42 4.16 -4.93
N ILE A 60 13.50 3.54 -4.20
CA ILE A 60 12.07 3.74 -4.38
C ILE A 60 11.63 5.01 -3.66
N VAL A 61 10.98 5.90 -4.40
CA VAL A 61 10.52 7.19 -3.89
C VAL A 61 9.12 7.14 -3.27
N GLY A 62 8.35 6.08 -3.54
CA GLY A 62 7.00 5.90 -3.05
C GLY A 62 6.37 4.60 -3.56
N VAL A 63 5.34 4.13 -2.86
CA VAL A 63 4.64 2.88 -3.18
C VAL A 63 3.16 3.16 -3.46
N ILE A 64 2.58 2.49 -4.45
CA ILE A 64 1.15 2.56 -4.75
C ILE A 64 0.51 1.21 -4.39
N GLY A 65 -0.61 1.25 -3.66
CA GLY A 65 -1.30 0.06 -3.16
C GLY A 65 -0.86 -0.33 -1.73
N PRO A 66 -1.08 -1.58 -1.29
CA PRO A 66 -1.87 -2.63 -1.95
C PRO A 66 -3.38 -2.37 -1.84
N GLY A 67 -4.19 -3.32 -2.34
CA GLY A 67 -5.64 -3.15 -2.38
C GLY A 67 -6.36 -3.37 -1.05
N SER A 68 -5.91 -4.34 -0.24
CA SER A 68 -6.53 -4.66 1.06
C SER A 68 -6.08 -3.69 2.15
N SER A 69 -7.04 -3.22 2.97
CA SER A 69 -6.76 -2.37 4.13
C SER A 69 -5.81 -3.04 5.15
N SER A 70 -6.01 -4.32 5.45
CA SER A 70 -5.18 -5.04 6.43
C SER A 70 -3.75 -5.23 5.93
N VAL A 71 -3.58 -5.56 4.65
CA VAL A 71 -2.26 -5.68 4.02
C VAL A 71 -1.58 -4.31 3.93
N ALA A 72 -2.33 -3.25 3.60
CA ALA A 72 -1.81 -1.89 3.53
C ALA A 72 -1.28 -1.39 4.87
N ILE A 73 -1.93 -1.73 5.99
CA ILE A 73 -1.42 -1.44 7.34
C ILE A 73 -0.06 -2.09 7.57
N GLN A 74 0.09 -3.37 7.22
CA GLN A 74 1.35 -4.10 7.41
C GLN A 74 2.48 -3.51 6.56
N VAL A 75 2.21 -3.23 5.29
CA VAL A 75 3.17 -2.58 4.39
C VAL A 75 3.57 -1.19 4.91
N GLN A 76 2.60 -0.38 5.34
CA GLN A 76 2.85 0.96 5.87
C GLN A 76 3.73 0.95 7.12
N ASN A 77 3.53 -0.03 8.02
CA ASN A 77 4.34 -0.17 9.23
C ASN A 77 5.83 -0.33 8.93
N LEU A 78 6.16 -0.98 7.81
CA LEU A 78 7.52 -1.13 7.34
C LEU A 78 7.99 0.14 6.59
N LEU A 79 7.22 0.63 5.61
CA LEU A 79 7.62 1.76 4.76
C LEU A 79 7.88 3.05 5.54
N GLN A 80 7.12 3.30 6.61
CA GLN A 80 7.30 4.51 7.41
C GLN A 80 8.63 4.58 8.15
N LEU A 81 9.27 3.43 8.44
CA LEU A 81 10.60 3.38 9.05
C LEU A 81 11.67 3.95 8.11
N PHE A 82 11.42 3.91 6.81
CA PHE A 82 12.30 4.40 5.75
C PHE A 82 11.81 5.71 5.13
N ASN A 83 10.80 6.36 5.72
CA ASN A 83 10.17 7.58 5.22
C ASN A 83 9.61 7.47 3.80
N ILE A 84 9.14 6.28 3.40
CA ILE A 84 8.60 6.05 2.06
C ILE A 84 7.09 6.31 2.07
N PRO A 85 6.57 7.27 1.29
CA PRO A 85 5.14 7.51 1.18
C PRO A 85 4.41 6.38 0.45
N GLN A 86 3.26 5.98 0.99
CA GLN A 86 2.38 4.97 0.40
C GLN A 86 1.06 5.61 -0.02
N ILE A 87 0.63 5.40 -1.27
CA ILE A 87 -0.65 5.87 -1.81
C ILE A 87 -1.55 4.67 -2.10
N ALA A 88 -2.57 4.44 -1.28
CA ALA A 88 -3.52 3.36 -1.52
C ALA A 88 -4.68 3.80 -2.42
N TYR A 89 -5.10 2.87 -3.29
CA TYR A 89 -6.22 3.08 -4.21
C TYR A 89 -7.53 2.43 -3.75
N SER A 90 -7.51 1.43 -2.85
CA SER A 90 -8.73 0.77 -2.35
C SER A 90 -8.73 0.44 -0.86
N ALA A 91 -7.69 0.83 -0.10
CA ALA A 91 -7.69 0.65 1.35
C ALA A 91 -8.59 1.70 2.03
N THR A 92 -9.78 1.30 2.47
CA THR A 92 -10.83 2.18 2.98
C THR A 92 -11.03 2.18 4.50
N SER A 93 -10.32 1.31 5.25
CA SER A 93 -10.42 1.24 6.72
C SER A 93 -10.24 2.60 7.39
N MET A 94 -11.00 2.85 8.45
CA MET A 94 -10.90 4.09 9.23
C MET A 94 -9.55 4.21 9.93
N ASP A 95 -8.94 3.09 10.35
CA ASP A 95 -7.69 3.05 11.14
C ASP A 95 -6.54 3.76 10.41
N LEU A 96 -6.48 3.60 9.08
CA LEU A 96 -5.50 4.24 8.20
C LEU A 96 -5.62 5.77 8.11
N SER A 97 -6.66 6.36 8.73
CA SER A 97 -6.84 7.81 8.79
C SER A 97 -6.01 8.45 9.91
N ASP A 98 -5.57 7.68 10.92
CA ASP A 98 -4.76 8.20 12.02
C ASP A 98 -3.34 8.52 11.56
N LYS A 99 -3.02 9.81 11.41
CA LYS A 99 -1.69 10.28 10.98
C LYS A 99 -0.64 10.26 12.07
N THR A 100 -1.03 10.05 13.34
CA THR A 100 -0.08 9.83 14.43
C THR A 100 0.55 8.44 14.32
N LEU A 101 -0.24 7.45 13.87
CA LEU A 101 0.21 6.07 13.64
C LEU A 101 0.71 5.83 12.22
N PHE A 102 0.08 6.44 11.20
CA PHE A 102 0.37 6.21 9.78
C PHE A 102 0.71 7.51 9.06
N LYS A 103 1.84 8.12 9.44
CA LYS A 103 2.28 9.44 8.96
C LYS A 103 2.46 9.52 7.43
N TYR A 104 3.02 8.47 6.83
CA TYR A 104 3.36 8.43 5.39
C TYR A 104 2.30 7.76 4.51
N PHE A 105 1.18 7.33 5.11
CA PHE A 105 0.08 6.74 4.35
C PHE A 105 -0.82 7.84 3.80
N VAL A 106 -1.23 7.74 2.55
CA VAL A 106 -2.31 8.53 1.97
C VAL A 106 -3.17 7.64 1.08
N ARG A 107 -4.40 8.07 0.79
CA ARG A 107 -5.31 7.35 -0.11
C ARG A 107 -6.13 8.32 -0.94
N VAL A 108 -6.49 7.88 -2.13
CA VAL A 108 -7.34 8.66 -3.06
C VAL A 108 -8.83 8.36 -2.90
N VAL A 109 -9.19 7.40 -2.03
CA VAL A 109 -10.57 6.98 -1.76
C VAL A 109 -11.04 7.45 -0.38
N SER A 110 -12.37 7.56 -0.22
CA SER A 110 -12.98 7.88 1.07
C SER A 110 -12.88 6.73 2.07
N SER A 111 -12.87 7.06 3.35
CA SER A 111 -12.96 6.06 4.43
C SER A 111 -14.34 5.41 4.52
N ASP A 112 -14.37 4.15 4.98
CA ASP A 112 -15.58 3.41 5.34
C ASP A 112 -16.47 4.15 6.36
N ALA A 113 -15.91 5.08 7.15
CA ALA A 113 -16.69 5.97 8.03
C ALA A 113 -17.83 6.68 7.28
N ARG A 114 -17.56 7.10 6.04
CA ARG A 114 -18.55 7.79 5.20
C ARG A 114 -19.59 6.81 4.66
N GLN A 115 -19.16 5.60 4.28
CA GLN A 115 -20.07 4.56 3.82
C GLN A 115 -21.01 4.09 4.95
N ALA A 116 -20.47 3.84 6.14
CA ALA A 116 -21.25 3.48 7.32
C ALA A 116 -22.25 4.58 7.70
N ARG A 117 -21.88 5.85 7.57
CA ARG A 117 -22.81 6.97 7.76
C ARG A 117 -23.95 6.94 6.74
N ALA A 118 -23.65 6.78 5.46
CA ALA A 118 -24.68 6.69 4.42
C ALA A 118 -25.64 5.50 4.65
N MET A 119 -25.09 4.36 5.10
CA MET A 119 -25.86 3.18 5.49
C MET A 119 -26.82 3.47 6.65
N VAL A 120 -26.36 4.16 7.70
CA VAL A 120 -27.22 4.59 8.81
C VAL A 120 -28.29 5.59 8.35
N ASP A 121 -27.94 6.50 7.44
CA ASP A 121 -28.90 7.48 6.91
C ASP A 121 -30.02 6.81 6.10
N ILE A 122 -29.71 5.75 5.35
CA ILE A 122 -30.71 4.91 4.66
C ILE A 122 -31.64 4.23 5.69
N VAL A 123 -31.06 3.59 6.71
CA VAL A 123 -31.83 2.92 7.78
C VAL A 123 -32.81 3.89 8.45
N LYS A 124 -32.33 5.09 8.80
CA LYS A 124 -33.15 6.15 9.38
C LYS A 124 -34.23 6.64 8.43
N ARG A 125 -33.92 6.79 7.14
CA ARG A 125 -34.85 7.27 6.12
C ARG A 125 -36.08 6.38 5.95
N TYR A 126 -35.92 5.07 6.20
CA TYR A 126 -36.98 4.05 6.09
C TYR A 126 -37.54 3.59 7.43
N ASN A 127 -37.14 4.20 8.55
CA ASN A 127 -37.58 3.84 9.91
C ASN A 127 -37.40 2.35 10.25
N TRP A 128 -36.35 1.71 9.74
CA TRP A 128 -36.04 0.32 10.13
C TRP A 128 -35.47 0.26 11.54
N THR A 129 -36.13 -0.50 12.42
CA THR A 129 -35.77 -0.59 13.85
C THR A 129 -35.08 -1.90 14.23
N TYR A 130 -35.29 -2.96 13.45
CA TYR A 130 -34.69 -4.27 13.68
C TYR A 130 -33.91 -4.71 12.44
N ILE A 131 -32.59 -4.83 12.57
CA ILE A 131 -31.67 -5.09 11.46
C ILE A 131 -30.60 -6.07 11.92
N SER A 132 -30.21 -6.98 11.03
CA SER A 132 -29.03 -7.82 11.20
C SER A 132 -27.87 -7.28 10.36
N ALA A 133 -26.70 -7.19 10.97
CA ALA A 133 -25.46 -6.77 10.32
C ALA A 133 -24.47 -7.95 10.34
N ILE A 134 -24.04 -8.40 9.16
CA ILE A 134 -23.03 -9.45 9.02
C ILE A 134 -21.77 -8.79 8.52
N HIS A 135 -20.60 -9.12 9.09
CA HIS A 135 -19.34 -8.64 8.52
C HIS A 135 -18.29 -9.71 8.27
N THR A 136 -17.60 -9.59 7.13
CA THR A 136 -16.53 -10.50 6.72
C THR A 136 -15.22 -10.25 7.48
N GLU A 137 -15.12 -10.36 8.81
CA GLU A 137 -13.89 -9.86 9.52
C GLU A 137 -13.44 -8.49 8.90
N GLY A 138 -14.43 -7.63 8.51
CA GLY A 138 -14.16 -6.61 7.49
C GLY A 138 -15.29 -5.94 6.67
N ILE A 139 -16.46 -6.54 6.33
CA ILE A 139 -17.46 -5.87 5.43
C ILE A 139 -18.91 -6.08 5.84
N LEU A 140 -19.66 -5.01 6.16
CA LEU A 140 -21.06 -5.03 6.61
C LEU A 140 -22.07 -5.29 5.46
N LEU A 141 -22.80 -6.40 5.50
CA LEU A 141 -24.01 -6.67 4.71
C LEU A 141 -25.25 -6.52 5.59
N PHE A 142 -26.23 -5.76 5.10
CA PHE A 142 -27.57 -5.71 5.69
C PHE A 142 -28.46 -6.75 5.03
N VAL A 143 -29.05 -7.61 5.85
CA VAL A 143 -30.14 -8.48 5.43
C VAL A 143 -31.44 -7.86 5.94
N PHE A 144 -32.35 -7.54 5.03
CA PHE A 144 -33.71 -7.15 5.38
C PHE A 144 -34.62 -8.38 5.35
N PRO A 145 -35.55 -8.55 6.30
CA PRO A 145 -36.65 -9.51 6.15
C PRO A 145 -37.62 -9.08 5.05
#